data_AF-A0A5B0N211-F1
#
_entry.id   AF-A0A5B0N211-F1
#
_cell.length_a   1.000
_cell.length_b   1.000
_cell.length_c   1.000
_cell.angle_alpha   90.00
_cell.angle_beta   90.00
_cell.angle_gamma   90.00
#
_symmetry.space_group_name_H-M   'P 1'
#
loop_
_entity.id
_entity.type
_entity.pdbx_description
1 polymer ?
#
loop_
_entity_poly.entity_id
_entity_poly.type
_entity_poly.pdbx_seq_one_letter_code
_entity_poly.pdbx_strand_id
1 'polypeptide(L)'
;MPKANRTTGPEKFKKTGKKNEDKRVADHHEDYDQLFQLAVNQEEQGERYQFGAKARRNYEQSIESYRLSIELISRNPSDRSPSDGFNSHFNLARVLVNFGSTFASAPSESLKFVEQGIQEYRLAVEYAIKDSDRSDEIDARYNLASALSTSAEILSAGQDLNSGPLDYHSMSIQVWKQAKEELSRAYQLQEELLLSDSSQNLGPSTSLDQEQDMTNLDPAQEENQAASSPPNGQTTLVEEVFVITPSVLIDTLMDICEVLLSIYSSEPEAVSGELQQTIQQLGSVNQLIQNSSGSSFSRQFEIDSLICNIDLTIIDHTLSESCDNTPGSPNLMLEIAQKLATVNQRLEDLSTQTSALDQDFLNLLGLANNYSCLCTATCSLVAIRSKLNKTPIPEIEIEELKCLIERSMSLYSTILEKLKHSKLRPIKQIKPHEISSYISSSLVGQSELTMIVELLEQQQQQQGKNLKCLSNQRKSSFDLAIEAYNQSLGAYQISRHSSPTSSFKLAFTPVGLAHPTNSARDQSSGIVRNEWANLAVRLESIKLLLRSKYIHLLHLSSNSPQLHSQADLEQISKDHLLPLIHKFQLSRSELARFYDDFLNDPVFILSGSVEQPLFDSLLRLDPSLDTS
;
A
#
# COMPACT_ATOMS: atom_id res chain seq x y z
N MET A 1 -6.46 -42.66 20.67
CA MET A 1 -7.43 -43.77 20.86
C MET A 1 -7.42 -44.16 22.32
N PRO A 2 -8.59 -44.30 22.96
CA PRO A 2 -9.36 -45.54 22.86
C PRO A 2 -10.74 -45.37 22.21
N LYS A 3 -11.30 -46.49 21.74
CA LYS A 3 -12.53 -46.62 20.96
C LYS A 3 -13.72 -47.08 21.83
N ALA A 4 -14.92 -46.80 21.29
CA ALA A 4 -16.20 -47.52 21.44
C ALA A 4 -17.03 -47.17 22.70
N ASN A 5 -18.35 -46.93 22.61
CA ASN A 5 -19.35 -47.81 22.02
C ASN A 5 -20.52 -47.08 21.32
N ARG A 6 -20.95 -47.65 20.19
CA ARG A 6 -22.30 -47.51 19.62
C ARG A 6 -23.21 -48.52 20.32
N THR A 7 -24.41 -48.10 20.69
CA THR A 7 -25.58 -48.98 20.82
C THR A 7 -26.78 -48.33 20.13
N THR A 8 -27.42 -49.16 19.32
CA THR A 8 -28.52 -48.93 18.39
C THR A 8 -29.88 -49.07 19.06
N GLY A 9 -30.85 -48.24 18.68
CA GLY A 9 -32.28 -48.52 18.88
C GLY A 9 -33.18 -47.33 18.52
N PRO A 10 -34.29 -47.50 17.75
CA PRO A 10 -34.81 -46.44 16.87
C PRO A 10 -36.16 -45.88 17.34
N GLU A 11 -36.33 -44.55 17.32
CA GLU A 11 -37.68 -43.96 17.34
C GLU A 11 -37.90 -43.03 16.15
N LYS A 12 -38.87 -43.44 15.33
CA LYS A 12 -39.39 -42.73 14.18
C LYS A 12 -40.25 -41.56 14.67
N PHE A 13 -39.89 -40.32 14.34
CA PHE A 13 -40.89 -39.25 14.24
C PHE A 13 -40.74 -38.46 12.92
N LYS A 14 -41.70 -38.79 12.05
CA LYS A 14 -42.35 -38.02 10.98
C LYS A 14 -41.64 -36.76 10.46
N LYS A 15 -41.24 -36.87 9.19
CA LYS A 15 -41.22 -35.77 8.22
C LYS A 15 -42.54 -34.98 8.27
N THR A 16 -42.45 -33.69 8.52
CA THR A 16 -43.32 -32.69 7.91
C THR A 16 -42.44 -31.57 7.38
N GLY A 17 -42.17 -31.65 6.07
CA GLY A 17 -41.67 -30.50 5.34
C GLY A 17 -42.73 -29.40 5.35
N LYS A 18 -42.33 -28.20 5.73
CA LYS A 18 -42.99 -26.97 5.32
C LYS A 18 -41.92 -26.07 4.73
N LYS A 19 -42.07 -25.85 3.42
CA LYS A 19 -41.42 -24.81 2.63
C LYS A 19 -41.43 -23.49 3.42
N ASN A 20 -40.24 -22.95 3.66
CA ASN A 20 -40.03 -21.51 3.90
C ASN A 20 -39.25 -20.94 2.70
N GLU A 21 -39.74 -21.25 1.50
CA GLU A 21 -39.59 -20.41 0.31
C GLU A 21 -40.95 -19.73 0.14
N ASP A 22 -40.95 -18.43 -0.17
CA ASP A 22 -42.12 -17.54 -0.34
C ASP A 22 -42.60 -16.73 0.88
N LYS A 23 -41.65 -16.08 1.57
CA LYS A 23 -41.88 -14.75 2.19
C LYS A 23 -40.64 -13.87 2.06
N ARG A 24 -40.30 -13.53 0.82
CA ARG A 24 -39.60 -12.27 0.51
C ARG A 24 -40.60 -11.42 -0.25
N VAL A 25 -40.65 -10.13 0.08
CA VAL A 25 -41.40 -9.08 -0.58
C VAL A 25 -42.91 -9.07 -0.31
N ALA A 26 -43.30 -8.41 0.78
CA ALA A 26 -44.41 -7.45 0.83
C ALA A 26 -44.74 -7.09 2.29
N ASP A 27 -44.78 -5.78 2.57
CA ASP A 27 -45.59 -5.17 3.62
C ASP A 27 -45.09 -5.16 5.07
N HIS A 28 -43.86 -4.66 5.28
CA HIS A 28 -43.56 -3.95 6.52
C HIS A 28 -43.05 -2.55 6.16
N HIS A 29 -43.70 -1.53 6.72
CA HIS A 29 -43.08 -0.22 6.89
C HIS A 29 -41.82 -0.45 7.71
N GLU A 30 -40.69 -0.67 7.03
CA GLU A 30 -39.41 -0.81 7.71
C GLU A 30 -39.09 0.56 8.32
N ASP A 31 -38.99 0.57 9.64
CA ASP A 31 -38.59 1.74 10.41
C ASP A 31 -37.11 2.02 10.13
N TYR A 32 -36.75 3.29 9.95
CA TYR A 32 -35.38 3.72 9.64
C TYR A 32 -34.37 3.10 10.61
N ASP A 33 -34.68 3.17 11.91
CA ASP A 33 -33.80 2.68 12.98
C ASP A 33 -33.50 1.19 12.80
N GLN A 34 -34.48 0.39 12.37
CA GLN A 34 -34.29 -1.05 12.16
C GLN A 34 -33.40 -1.35 10.97
N LEU A 35 -33.56 -0.60 9.87
CA LEU A 35 -32.73 -0.76 8.67
C LEU A 35 -31.31 -0.28 8.89
N PHE A 36 -31.14 0.85 9.57
CA PHE A 36 -29.83 1.38 9.93
C PHE A 36 -29.08 0.41 10.85
N GLN A 37 -29.73 -0.10 11.91
CA GLN A 37 -29.12 -1.10 12.78
C GLN A 37 -28.80 -2.42 12.05
N LEU A 38 -29.66 -2.85 11.12
CA LEU A 38 -29.36 -4.00 10.26
C LEU A 38 -28.09 -3.75 9.42
N ALA A 39 -27.95 -2.55 8.84
CA ALA A 39 -26.79 -2.17 8.05
C ALA A 39 -25.49 -2.21 8.87
N VAL A 40 -25.51 -1.63 10.07
CA VAL A 40 -24.38 -1.65 11.03
C VAL A 40 -24.02 -3.08 11.43
N ASN A 41 -25.01 -3.92 11.79
CA ASN A 41 -24.75 -5.31 12.15
C ASN A 41 -24.11 -6.11 11.00
N GLN A 42 -24.54 -5.87 9.76
CA GLN A 42 -23.96 -6.53 8.59
C GLN A 42 -22.53 -6.05 8.34
N GLU A 43 -22.27 -4.75 8.49
CA GLU A 43 -20.92 -4.19 8.41
C GLU A 43 -19.99 -4.82 9.45
N GLU A 44 -20.39 -4.83 10.73
CA GLU A 44 -19.62 -5.47 11.81
C GLU A 44 -19.35 -6.95 11.53
N GLN A 45 -20.33 -7.69 10.99
CA GLN A 45 -20.11 -9.08 10.60
C GLN A 45 -19.10 -9.18 9.46
N GLY A 46 -19.18 -8.28 8.48
CA GLY A 46 -18.18 -8.13 7.41
C GLY A 46 -16.77 -7.97 7.97
N GLU A 47 -16.59 -7.01 8.89
CA GLU A 47 -15.33 -6.72 9.56
C GLU A 47 -14.81 -7.90 10.39
N ARG A 48 -15.68 -8.59 11.12
CA ARG A 48 -15.31 -9.79 11.89
C ARG A 48 -14.80 -10.92 11.01
N TYR A 49 -15.35 -11.08 9.81
CA TYR A 49 -14.82 -12.05 8.84
C TYR A 49 -13.58 -11.54 8.11
N GLN A 50 -13.38 -10.21 8.06
CA GLN A 50 -12.31 -9.46 7.41
C GLN A 50 -12.27 -9.64 5.87
N PHE A 51 -12.35 -10.87 5.36
CA PHE A 51 -12.18 -11.20 3.95
C PHE A 51 -12.96 -12.44 3.52
N GLY A 52 -12.93 -12.73 2.21
CA GLY A 52 -13.56 -13.89 1.59
C GLY A 52 -15.07 -13.75 1.33
N ALA A 53 -15.65 -14.79 0.74
CA ALA A 53 -17.04 -14.76 0.26
C ALA A 53 -18.08 -14.47 1.34
N LYS A 54 -17.77 -14.77 2.62
CA LYS A 54 -18.65 -14.45 3.74
C LYS A 54 -18.58 -12.97 4.09
N ALA A 55 -17.39 -12.39 4.25
CA ALA A 55 -17.23 -10.94 4.48
C ALA A 55 -17.89 -10.14 3.36
N ARG A 56 -17.59 -10.49 2.10
CA ARG A 56 -18.19 -9.88 0.90
C ARG A 56 -19.72 -9.81 0.97
N ARG A 57 -20.39 -10.94 1.26
CA ARG A 57 -21.86 -10.99 1.34
C ARG A 57 -22.44 -10.10 2.45
N ASN A 58 -21.76 -9.98 3.59
CA ASN A 58 -22.24 -9.11 4.67
C ASN A 58 -22.08 -7.64 4.26
N TYR A 59 -20.95 -7.26 3.66
CA TYR A 59 -20.81 -5.90 3.12
C TYR A 59 -21.82 -5.58 2.02
N GLU A 60 -22.10 -6.50 1.08
CA GLU A 60 -23.16 -6.33 0.07
C GLU A 60 -24.53 -6.08 0.72
N GLN A 61 -24.86 -6.80 1.80
CA GLN A 61 -26.11 -6.60 2.55
C GLN A 61 -26.13 -5.29 3.34
N SER A 62 -24.99 -4.88 3.88
CA SER A 62 -24.84 -3.60 4.57
C SER A 62 -25.08 -2.42 3.62
N ILE A 63 -24.46 -2.43 2.43
CA ILE A 63 -24.64 -1.41 1.38
C ILE A 63 -26.13 -1.25 1.03
N GLU A 64 -26.83 -2.37 0.80
CA GLU A 64 -28.25 -2.32 0.46
C GLU A 64 -29.09 -1.76 1.61
N SER A 65 -28.77 -2.15 2.84
CA SER A 65 -29.52 -1.71 4.03
C SER A 65 -29.34 -0.21 4.31
N TYR A 66 -28.12 0.33 4.16
CA TYR A 66 -27.89 1.77 4.24
C TYR A 66 -28.59 2.54 3.10
N ARG A 67 -28.62 2.02 1.87
CA ARG A 67 -29.37 2.66 0.78
C ARG A 67 -30.86 2.76 1.08
N LEU A 68 -31.44 1.70 1.63
CA LEU A 68 -32.85 1.70 2.06
C LEU A 68 -33.09 2.67 3.22
N SER A 69 -32.16 2.81 4.17
CA SER A 69 -32.28 3.79 5.26
C SER A 69 -32.27 5.23 4.72
N ILE A 70 -31.38 5.54 3.77
CA ILE A 70 -31.32 6.84 3.07
C ILE A 70 -32.61 7.14 2.30
N GLU A 71 -33.20 6.13 1.64
CA GLU A 71 -34.45 6.28 0.92
C GLU A 71 -35.60 6.68 1.86
N LEU A 72 -35.65 6.11 3.06
CA LEU A 72 -36.65 6.47 4.07
C LEU A 72 -36.47 7.89 4.59
N ILE A 73 -35.24 8.33 4.83
CA ILE A 73 -34.93 9.73 5.19
C ILE A 73 -35.41 10.66 4.08
N SER A 74 -35.09 10.34 2.83
CA SER A 74 -35.42 11.16 1.66
C SER A 74 -36.94 11.31 1.44
N ARG A 75 -37.71 10.27 1.77
CA ARG A 75 -39.18 10.30 1.66
C ARG A 75 -39.85 11.11 2.78
N ASN A 76 -39.26 11.15 3.98
CA ASN A 76 -39.82 11.85 5.14
C ASN A 76 -38.78 12.76 5.83
N PRO A 77 -38.24 13.78 5.14
CA PRO A 77 -37.12 14.57 5.65
C PRO A 77 -37.48 15.41 6.88
N SER A 78 -38.77 15.69 7.11
CA SER A 78 -39.25 16.49 8.24
C SER A 78 -39.26 15.72 9.57
N ASP A 79 -39.27 14.38 9.52
CA ASP A 79 -39.43 13.52 10.68
C ASP A 79 -38.09 12.99 11.23
N ARG A 80 -36.96 13.38 10.61
CA ARG A 80 -35.63 12.86 10.93
C ARG A 80 -34.63 13.99 11.19
N SER A 81 -33.65 13.69 12.03
CA SER A 81 -32.60 14.66 12.36
C SER A 81 -31.60 14.77 11.21
N PRO A 82 -30.89 15.91 11.06
CA PRO A 82 -29.74 15.99 10.15
C PRO A 82 -28.67 14.93 10.45
N SER A 83 -28.47 14.59 11.73
CA SER A 83 -27.56 13.52 12.18
C SER A 83 -27.92 12.13 11.62
N ASP A 84 -29.20 11.79 11.45
CA ASP A 84 -29.61 10.54 10.79
C ASP A 84 -29.14 10.49 9.32
N GLY A 85 -29.23 11.65 8.64
CA GLY A 85 -28.71 11.83 7.29
C GLY A 85 -27.21 11.67 7.22
N PHE A 86 -26.48 12.36 8.10
CA PHE A 86 -25.03 12.22 8.23
C PHE A 86 -24.62 10.76 8.41
N ASN A 87 -25.13 10.10 9.45
CA ASN A 87 -24.76 8.73 9.82
C ASN A 87 -25.00 7.73 8.69
N SER A 88 -26.14 7.85 7.99
CA SER A 88 -26.47 6.96 6.88
C SER A 88 -25.54 7.14 5.68
N HIS A 89 -25.28 8.39 5.28
CA HIS A 89 -24.41 8.68 4.15
C HIS A 89 -22.93 8.37 4.47
N PHE A 90 -22.45 8.76 5.66
CA PHE A 90 -21.08 8.51 6.11
C PHE A 90 -20.76 7.01 6.16
N ASN A 91 -21.61 6.21 6.79
CA ASN A 91 -21.35 4.77 6.90
C ASN A 91 -21.50 4.04 5.55
N LEU A 92 -22.46 4.45 4.70
CA LEU A 92 -22.55 3.92 3.34
C LEU A 92 -21.27 4.21 2.55
N ALA A 93 -20.76 5.45 2.64
CA ALA A 93 -19.53 5.85 1.97
C ALA A 93 -18.35 4.98 2.40
N ARG A 94 -18.16 4.82 3.72
CA ARG A 94 -17.11 3.98 4.30
C ARG A 94 -17.18 2.53 3.80
N VAL A 95 -18.37 1.94 3.83
CA VAL A 95 -18.56 0.56 3.36
C VAL A 95 -18.30 0.44 1.86
N LEU A 96 -18.74 1.39 1.04
CA LEU A 96 -18.51 1.38 -0.40
C LEU A 96 -17.01 1.45 -0.73
N VAL A 97 -16.26 2.36 -0.11
CA VAL A 97 -14.81 2.49 -0.32
C VAL A 97 -14.09 1.21 0.12
N ASN A 98 -14.37 0.72 1.34
CA ASN A 98 -13.77 -0.51 1.84
C ASN A 98 -14.12 -1.73 0.96
N PHE A 99 -15.35 -1.80 0.46
CA PHE A 99 -15.78 -2.87 -0.44
C PHE A 99 -15.05 -2.81 -1.78
N GLY A 100 -14.92 -1.62 -2.38
CA GLY A 100 -14.19 -1.40 -3.62
C GLY A 100 -12.73 -1.84 -3.48
N SER A 101 -12.03 -1.34 -2.46
CA SER A 101 -10.61 -1.64 -2.24
C SER A 101 -10.34 -3.10 -1.88
N THR A 102 -11.30 -3.80 -1.26
CA THR A 102 -11.08 -5.17 -0.75
C THR A 102 -11.64 -6.27 -1.65
N PHE A 103 -12.82 -6.09 -2.25
CA PHE A 103 -13.58 -7.17 -2.91
C PHE A 103 -13.82 -6.97 -4.41
N ALA A 104 -13.49 -5.80 -4.98
CA ALA A 104 -13.61 -5.58 -6.41
C ALA A 104 -12.67 -6.51 -7.17
N SER A 105 -13.17 -7.06 -8.29
CA SER A 105 -12.44 -8.05 -9.09
C SER A 105 -11.60 -7.41 -10.20
N ALA A 106 -11.80 -6.11 -10.46
CA ALA A 106 -11.08 -5.34 -11.48
C ALA A 106 -10.96 -3.85 -11.06
N PRO A 107 -9.94 -3.12 -11.56
CA PRO A 107 -9.75 -1.69 -11.26
C PRO A 107 -10.98 -0.83 -11.60
N SER A 108 -11.62 -1.08 -12.74
CA SER A 108 -12.82 -0.35 -13.17
C SER A 108 -14.05 -0.62 -12.30
N GLU A 109 -14.14 -1.78 -11.64
CA GLU A 109 -15.17 -2.07 -10.63
C GLU A 109 -14.84 -1.37 -9.31
N SER A 110 -13.56 -1.43 -8.88
CA SER A 110 -13.07 -0.74 -7.68
C SER A 110 -13.36 0.76 -7.75
N LEU A 111 -12.98 1.39 -8.87
CA LEU A 111 -13.19 2.82 -9.10
C LEU A 111 -14.67 3.20 -8.97
N LYS A 112 -15.60 2.41 -9.52
CA LYS A 112 -17.04 2.69 -9.41
C LYS A 112 -17.55 2.69 -7.97
N PHE A 113 -17.08 1.76 -7.14
CA PHE A 113 -17.45 1.71 -5.73
C PHE A 113 -16.86 2.90 -4.96
N VAL A 114 -15.59 3.22 -5.21
CA VAL A 114 -14.91 4.36 -4.58
C VAL A 114 -15.55 5.70 -4.99
N GLU A 115 -15.88 5.87 -6.28
CA GLU A 115 -16.59 7.06 -6.79
C GLU A 115 -17.98 7.22 -6.17
N GLN A 116 -18.72 6.12 -5.97
CA GLN A 116 -19.98 6.16 -5.23
C GLN A 116 -19.74 6.60 -3.78
N GLY A 117 -18.76 6.00 -3.10
CA GLY A 117 -18.39 6.40 -1.74
C GLY A 117 -18.00 7.88 -1.62
N ILE A 118 -17.27 8.44 -2.60
CA ILE A 118 -16.95 9.87 -2.67
C ILE A 118 -18.21 10.74 -2.72
N GLN A 119 -19.23 10.36 -3.50
CA GLN A 119 -20.49 11.12 -3.53
C GLN A 119 -21.21 11.07 -2.18
N GLU A 120 -21.24 9.89 -1.54
CA GLU A 120 -21.88 9.71 -0.24
C GLU A 120 -21.14 10.50 0.86
N TYR A 121 -19.81 10.54 0.86
CA TYR A 121 -19.05 11.38 1.79
C TYR A 121 -19.31 12.88 1.57
N ARG A 122 -19.45 13.34 0.32
CA ARG A 122 -19.82 14.74 0.04
C ARG A 122 -21.19 15.09 0.64
N LEU A 123 -22.16 14.18 0.53
CA LEU A 123 -23.47 14.34 1.17
C LEU A 123 -23.35 14.35 2.70
N ALA A 124 -22.52 13.48 3.29
CA ALA A 124 -22.24 13.50 4.73
C ALA A 124 -21.67 14.85 5.18
N VAL A 125 -20.68 15.40 4.46
CA VAL A 125 -20.14 16.75 4.74
C VAL A 125 -21.25 17.81 4.69
N GLU A 126 -22.17 17.76 3.72
CA GLU A 126 -23.29 18.70 3.68
C GLU A 126 -24.22 18.59 4.90
N TYR A 127 -24.47 17.38 5.40
CA TYR A 127 -25.28 17.17 6.59
C TYR A 127 -24.59 17.69 7.86
N ALA A 128 -23.29 17.41 8.03
CA ALA A 128 -22.51 17.91 9.16
C ALA A 128 -22.48 19.45 9.21
N ILE A 129 -22.28 20.11 8.06
CA ILE A 129 -22.32 21.58 7.97
C ILE A 129 -23.72 22.12 8.34
N LYS A 130 -24.79 21.46 7.86
CA LYS A 130 -26.17 21.88 8.17
C LYS A 130 -26.47 21.77 9.67
N ASP A 131 -25.93 20.74 10.33
CA ASP A 131 -26.09 20.54 11.77
C ASP A 131 -25.12 21.40 12.61
N SER A 132 -24.15 22.06 11.95
CA SER A 132 -23.04 22.77 12.59
C SER A 132 -22.19 21.88 13.52
N ASP A 133 -22.15 20.58 13.24
CA ASP A 133 -21.31 19.63 13.97
C ASP A 133 -19.91 19.58 13.35
N ARG A 134 -18.95 20.17 14.07
CA ARG A 134 -17.55 20.25 13.61
C ARG A 134 -16.84 18.90 13.68
N SER A 135 -17.23 18.01 14.60
CA SER A 135 -16.61 16.70 14.73
C SER A 135 -16.96 15.83 13.52
N ASP A 136 -18.25 15.75 13.23
CA ASP A 136 -18.78 15.05 12.05
C ASP A 136 -18.21 15.63 10.74
N GLU A 137 -18.06 16.96 10.66
CA GLU A 137 -17.47 17.60 9.48
C GLU A 137 -16.00 17.22 9.29
N ILE A 138 -15.20 17.18 10.36
CA ILE A 138 -13.79 16.75 10.30
C ILE A 138 -13.70 15.32 9.79
N ASP A 139 -14.46 14.40 10.38
CA ASP A 139 -14.41 12.98 10.04
C ASP A 139 -14.85 12.75 8.59
N ALA A 140 -15.93 13.37 8.15
CA ALA A 140 -16.39 13.24 6.77
C ALA A 140 -15.41 13.83 5.76
N ARG A 141 -14.78 14.98 6.06
CA ARG A 141 -13.76 15.57 5.16
C ARG A 141 -12.49 14.74 5.09
N TYR A 142 -11.99 14.26 6.22
CA TYR A 142 -10.81 13.41 6.26
C TYR A 142 -11.04 12.11 5.47
N ASN A 143 -12.17 11.43 5.70
CA ASN A 143 -12.50 10.20 4.98
C ASN A 143 -12.82 10.45 3.49
N LEU A 144 -13.43 11.60 3.15
CA LEU A 144 -13.61 12.03 1.76
C LEU A 144 -12.25 12.16 1.06
N ALA A 145 -11.27 12.78 1.72
CA ALA A 145 -9.93 12.90 1.17
C ALA A 145 -9.25 11.54 0.97
N SER A 146 -9.35 10.65 1.95
CA SER A 146 -8.82 9.28 1.83
C SER A 146 -9.46 8.51 0.65
N ALA A 147 -10.77 8.67 0.44
CA ALA A 147 -11.47 8.09 -0.70
C ALA A 147 -11.03 8.71 -2.03
N LEU A 148 -10.79 10.02 -2.08
CA LEU A 148 -10.24 10.72 -3.25
C LEU A 148 -8.82 10.23 -3.56
N SER A 149 -7.94 10.10 -2.57
CA SER A 149 -6.59 9.53 -2.75
C SER A 149 -6.65 8.10 -3.30
N THR A 150 -7.54 7.26 -2.74
CA THR A 150 -7.77 5.89 -3.26
C THR A 150 -8.22 5.91 -4.73
N SER A 151 -9.12 6.82 -5.10
CA SER A 151 -9.58 6.98 -6.49
C SER A 151 -8.43 7.40 -7.41
N ALA A 152 -7.64 8.38 -6.99
CA ALA A 152 -6.48 8.86 -7.74
C ALA A 152 -5.42 7.77 -7.93
N GLU A 153 -5.18 6.94 -6.92
CA GLU A 153 -4.31 5.76 -7.02
C GLU A 153 -4.84 4.74 -8.03
N ILE A 154 -6.14 4.44 -8.02
CA ILE A 154 -6.76 3.53 -8.99
C ILE A 154 -6.66 4.09 -10.41
N LEU A 155 -6.89 5.41 -10.59
CA LEU A 155 -6.77 6.10 -11.88
C LEU A 155 -5.32 6.13 -12.39
N SER A 156 -4.35 6.36 -11.49
CA SER A 156 -2.92 6.31 -11.80
C SER A 156 -2.45 4.87 -12.10
N ALA A 157 -3.05 3.87 -11.45
CA ALA A 157 -2.73 2.46 -11.65
C ALA A 157 -3.42 1.85 -12.89
N GLY A 158 -4.61 2.32 -13.28
CA GLY A 158 -5.45 1.69 -14.30
C GLY A 158 -5.71 2.59 -15.51
N GLN A 159 -5.10 2.26 -16.65
CA GLN A 159 -5.60 2.70 -17.96
C GLN A 159 -6.03 1.49 -18.78
N ASP A 160 -7.31 1.15 -18.71
CA ASP A 160 -7.98 0.40 -19.78
C ASP A 160 -8.07 1.33 -21.01
N LEU A 161 -7.07 1.29 -21.90
CA LEU A 161 -6.98 2.12 -23.11
C LEU A 161 -8.05 1.80 -24.18
N ASN A 162 -9.09 1.05 -23.83
CA ASN A 162 -10.26 0.80 -24.69
C ASN A 162 -11.35 1.88 -24.54
N SER A 163 -11.17 2.91 -23.71
CA SER A 163 -12.13 4.02 -23.54
C SER A 163 -11.55 5.42 -23.81
N GLY A 164 -11.38 5.77 -25.08
CA GLY A 164 -11.33 7.17 -25.57
C GLY A 164 -10.08 8.00 -25.21
N PRO A 165 -10.07 9.30 -25.58
CA PRO A 165 -8.93 10.22 -25.40
C PRO A 165 -8.88 10.84 -24.00
N LEU A 166 -9.26 10.10 -22.95
CA LEU A 166 -9.25 10.60 -21.58
C LEU A 166 -7.85 10.44 -20.97
N ASP A 167 -7.27 11.55 -20.54
CA ASP A 167 -5.99 11.61 -19.85
C ASP A 167 -6.18 11.27 -18.36
N TYR A 168 -6.17 9.96 -18.03
CA TYR A 168 -6.33 9.48 -16.66
C TYR A 168 -5.25 9.99 -15.70
N HIS A 169 -4.05 10.33 -16.21
CA HIS A 169 -2.98 10.89 -15.40
C HIS A 169 -3.32 12.33 -14.99
N SER A 170 -3.77 13.17 -15.94
CA SER A 170 -4.28 14.50 -15.57
C SER A 170 -5.48 14.41 -14.62
N MET A 171 -6.36 13.42 -14.80
CA MET A 171 -7.48 13.19 -13.88
C MET A 171 -7.01 12.80 -12.47
N SER A 172 -6.05 11.88 -12.33
CA SER A 172 -5.54 11.49 -11.01
C SER A 172 -4.93 12.68 -10.27
N ILE A 173 -4.17 13.53 -10.97
CA ILE A 173 -3.61 14.78 -10.42
C ILE A 173 -4.72 15.73 -9.93
N GLN A 174 -5.80 15.90 -10.70
CA GLN A 174 -6.94 16.72 -10.27
C GLN A 174 -7.64 16.15 -9.04
N VAL A 175 -7.77 14.82 -8.95
CA VAL A 175 -8.39 14.15 -7.80
C VAL A 175 -7.50 14.26 -6.55
N TRP A 176 -6.18 14.11 -6.66
CA TRP A 176 -5.26 14.35 -5.54
C TRP A 176 -5.30 15.80 -5.05
N LYS A 177 -5.43 16.78 -5.94
CA LYS A 177 -5.64 18.19 -5.54
C LYS A 177 -6.90 18.37 -4.71
N GLN A 178 -8.00 17.70 -5.07
CA GLN A 178 -9.22 17.71 -4.27
C GLN A 178 -9.00 17.03 -2.90
N ALA A 179 -8.29 15.91 -2.84
CA ALA A 179 -7.98 15.24 -1.58
C ALA A 179 -7.18 16.17 -0.64
N LYS A 180 -6.18 16.86 -1.18
CA LYS A 180 -5.37 17.84 -0.46
C LYS A 180 -6.19 18.99 0.11
N GLU A 181 -7.15 19.52 -0.66
CA GLU A 181 -8.07 20.56 -0.20
C GLU A 181 -8.94 20.09 0.97
N GLU A 182 -9.50 18.88 0.88
CA GLU A 182 -10.34 18.34 1.96
C GLU A 182 -9.53 18.04 3.23
N LEU A 183 -8.31 17.49 3.12
CA LEU A 183 -7.39 17.35 4.26
C LEU A 183 -7.03 18.70 4.88
N SER A 184 -6.79 19.73 4.06
CA SER A 184 -6.46 21.06 4.57
C SER A 184 -7.63 21.68 5.36
N ARG A 185 -8.86 21.46 4.91
CA ARG A 185 -10.06 21.90 5.65
C ARG A 185 -10.24 21.10 6.94
N ALA A 186 -10.04 19.78 6.90
CA ALA A 186 -10.07 18.94 8.11
C ALA A 186 -9.03 19.42 9.13
N TYR A 187 -7.78 19.65 8.69
CA TYR A 187 -6.70 20.19 9.54
C TYR A 187 -7.08 21.53 10.18
N GLN A 188 -7.62 22.47 9.40
CA GLN A 188 -8.02 23.79 9.92
C GLN A 188 -9.09 23.67 11.01
N LEU A 189 -10.10 22.82 10.79
CA LEU A 189 -11.15 22.58 11.79
C LEU A 189 -10.60 21.90 13.05
N GLN A 190 -9.69 20.93 12.91
CA GLN A 190 -9.01 20.27 14.03
C GLN A 190 -8.20 21.28 14.85
N GLU A 191 -7.44 22.15 14.18
CA GLU A 191 -6.62 23.20 14.81
C GLU A 191 -7.51 24.21 15.56
N GLU A 192 -8.61 24.66 14.95
CA GLU A 192 -9.59 25.55 15.60
C GLU A 192 -10.20 24.94 16.86
N LEU A 193 -10.59 23.65 16.83
CA LEU A 193 -11.15 22.96 18.00
C LEU A 193 -10.13 22.86 19.13
N LEU A 194 -8.89 22.49 18.84
CA LEU A 194 -7.82 22.42 19.84
C LEU A 194 -7.54 23.77 20.52
N LEU A 195 -7.56 24.86 19.76
CA LEU A 195 -7.39 26.22 20.29
C LEU A 195 -8.61 26.66 21.12
N SER A 196 -9.81 26.26 20.71
CA SER A 196 -11.05 26.57 21.42
C SER A 196 -11.13 25.86 22.78
N ASP A 197 -10.75 24.58 22.84
CA ASP A 197 -10.72 23.81 24.09
C ASP A 197 -9.62 24.27 25.04
N SER A 198 -8.48 24.71 24.50
CA SER A 198 -7.37 25.27 25.29
C SER A 198 -7.74 26.63 25.94
N SER A 199 -8.65 27.39 25.33
CA SER A 199 -9.08 28.70 25.84
C SER A 199 -10.24 28.65 26.84
N GLN A 200 -11.03 27.56 26.86
CA GLN A 200 -12.08 27.35 27.87
C GLN A 200 -11.57 26.81 29.22
N ASN A 201 -10.34 26.30 29.30
CA ASN A 201 -9.73 25.79 30.53
C ASN A 201 -9.02 26.85 31.41
N LEU A 202 -9.26 28.15 31.18
CA LEU A 202 -8.71 29.27 31.97
C LEU A 202 -9.80 30.06 32.74
N GLY A 203 -10.69 29.34 33.45
CA GLY A 203 -11.66 29.89 34.42
C GLY A 203 -11.72 29.03 35.69
N PRO A 204 -11.99 29.59 36.89
CA PRO A 204 -11.34 29.18 38.13
C PRO A 204 -11.88 27.87 38.72
N SER A 205 -10.94 27.02 39.12
CA SER A 205 -10.98 26.04 40.21
C SER A 205 -12.36 25.55 40.68
N THR A 206 -12.71 24.33 40.29
CA THR A 206 -13.46 23.41 41.17
C THR A 206 -12.73 22.07 41.25
N SER A 207 -11.91 21.98 42.30
CA SER A 207 -11.48 20.79 43.03
C SER A 207 -12.08 19.43 42.61
N LEU A 208 -11.22 18.55 42.11
CA LEU A 208 -11.27 17.12 42.43
C LEU A 208 -9.86 16.67 42.84
N ASP A 209 -9.56 16.87 44.13
CA ASP A 209 -8.60 16.03 44.84
C ASP A 209 -9.08 14.59 44.80
N GLN A 210 -8.31 13.69 44.18
CA GLN A 210 -8.16 12.31 44.62
C GLN A 210 -6.96 11.64 43.93
N GLU A 211 -5.76 12.13 44.26
CA GLU A 211 -4.58 11.27 44.31
C GLU A 211 -4.52 10.63 45.71
N GLN A 212 -4.88 9.35 45.81
CA GLN A 212 -4.42 8.48 46.89
C GLN A 212 -3.95 7.15 46.30
N ASP A 213 -2.64 7.10 46.06
CA ASP A 213 -1.71 6.13 46.64
C ASP A 213 -2.10 4.64 46.55
N MET A 214 -1.67 3.98 45.46
CA MET A 214 -1.65 2.52 45.34
C MET A 214 -0.22 2.02 45.57
N THR A 215 0.11 1.72 46.83
CA THR A 215 1.26 0.86 47.18
C THR A 215 0.79 -0.54 47.58
N ASN A 216 1.35 -1.54 46.88
CA ASN A 216 1.52 -2.95 47.24
C ASN A 216 0.28 -3.81 47.58
N LEU A 217 0.03 -4.86 46.79
CA LEU A 217 -0.22 -6.24 47.27
C LEU A 217 -0.04 -7.27 46.14
N ASP A 218 0.60 -8.39 46.50
CA ASP A 218 1.08 -9.53 45.71
C ASP A 218 -0.02 -10.33 44.95
N PRO A 219 0.33 -11.11 43.91
CA PRO A 219 -0.57 -11.96 43.15
C PRO A 219 -0.53 -13.43 43.63
N ALA A 220 -1.55 -13.89 44.36
CA ALA A 220 -1.84 -15.32 44.52
C ALA A 220 -3.28 -15.56 45.03
N GLN A 221 -3.89 -16.64 44.51
CA GLN A 221 -5.20 -17.25 44.84
C GLN A 221 -6.38 -16.77 43.98
N GLU A 222 -6.66 -17.50 42.88
CA GLU A 222 -7.53 -18.70 42.78
C GLU A 222 -9.01 -18.31 42.55
N GLU A 223 -9.48 -18.41 41.31
CA GLU A 223 -10.32 -19.55 40.84
C GLU A 223 -11.58 -19.79 41.69
N ASN A 224 -12.71 -19.23 41.25
CA ASN A 224 -14.01 -19.90 41.06
C ASN A 224 -15.15 -18.88 41.08
N GLN A 225 -15.70 -18.56 39.91
CA GLN A 225 -17.16 -18.42 39.75
C GLN A 225 -17.56 -18.40 38.27
N ALA A 226 -18.26 -19.47 37.89
CA ALA A 226 -18.92 -19.61 36.61
C ALA A 226 -20.31 -18.95 36.64
N ALA A 227 -20.69 -18.38 35.49
CA ALA A 227 -22.04 -18.27 34.95
C ALA A 227 -23.14 -17.55 35.76
N SER A 228 -23.39 -16.29 35.39
CA SER A 228 -24.76 -15.77 35.24
C SER A 228 -24.79 -14.66 34.19
N SER A 229 -25.26 -15.00 32.99
CA SER A 229 -25.61 -14.02 31.95
C SER A 229 -26.90 -13.28 32.35
N PRO A 230 -26.93 -11.93 32.36
CA PRO A 230 -28.19 -11.21 32.40
C PRO A 230 -28.85 -11.26 31.00
N PRO A 231 -30.16 -11.54 30.90
CA PRO A 231 -30.92 -11.31 29.68
C PRO A 231 -31.22 -9.81 29.56
N ASN A 232 -31.26 -9.30 28.32
CA ASN A 232 -31.43 -7.89 27.94
C ASN A 232 -30.18 -7.00 28.16
N GLY A 233 -29.19 -7.17 27.28
CA GLY A 233 -28.21 -6.12 27.01
C GLY A 233 -28.87 -5.01 26.21
N GLN A 234 -29.34 -3.97 26.90
CA GLN A 234 -29.25 -2.63 26.34
C GLN A 234 -27.75 -2.38 26.16
N THR A 235 -27.26 -2.47 24.92
CA THR A 235 -25.98 -1.91 24.55
C THR A 235 -26.10 -0.41 24.78
N THR A 236 -25.53 0.07 25.88
CA THR A 236 -25.19 1.48 26.03
C THR A 236 -24.29 1.80 24.84
N LEU A 237 -24.80 2.58 23.88
CA LEU A 237 -23.98 3.24 22.88
C LEU A 237 -22.98 4.09 23.66
N VAL A 238 -21.75 3.62 23.75
CA VAL A 238 -20.64 4.49 24.11
C VAL A 238 -20.47 5.36 22.86
N GLU A 239 -20.95 6.60 22.91
CA GLU A 239 -20.46 7.63 22.00
C GLU A 239 -18.95 7.72 22.24
N GLU A 240 -18.16 7.09 21.35
CA GLU A 240 -16.74 7.39 21.27
C GLU A 240 -16.64 8.85 20.83
N VAL A 241 -16.54 9.76 21.80
CA VAL A 241 -16.22 11.16 21.53
C VAL A 241 -14.83 11.16 20.90
N PHE A 242 -14.75 11.48 19.62
CA PHE A 242 -13.48 11.62 18.91
C PHE A 242 -12.72 12.81 19.52
N VAL A 243 -11.74 12.50 20.38
CA VAL A 243 -10.93 13.53 21.03
C VAL A 243 -9.90 14.01 20.01
N ILE A 244 -10.09 15.22 19.48
CA ILE A 244 -9.04 15.88 18.69
C ILE A 244 -7.83 16.08 19.59
N THR A 245 -6.71 15.49 19.21
CA THR A 245 -5.42 15.66 19.90
C THR A 245 -4.39 16.25 18.94
N PRO A 246 -3.33 16.89 19.45
CA PRO A 246 -2.22 17.32 18.58
C PRO A 246 -1.60 16.18 17.77
N SER A 247 -1.73 14.91 18.18
CA SER A 247 -1.28 13.76 17.37
C SER A 247 -2.10 13.59 16.09
N VAL A 248 -3.42 13.86 16.14
CA VAL A 248 -4.32 13.77 14.96
C VAL A 248 -3.98 14.86 13.93
N LEU A 249 -3.52 16.03 14.38
CA LEU A 249 -2.97 17.06 13.49
C LEU A 249 -1.73 16.54 12.74
N ILE A 250 -0.85 15.79 13.41
CA ILE A 250 0.31 15.18 12.76
C ILE A 250 -0.14 14.18 11.70
N ASP A 251 -1.07 13.27 12.02
CA ASP A 251 -1.59 12.31 11.02
C ASP A 251 -2.12 13.02 9.78
N THR A 252 -2.97 14.03 9.97
CA THR A 252 -3.55 14.79 8.85
C THR A 252 -2.49 15.53 8.03
N LEU A 253 -1.45 16.09 8.66
CA LEU A 253 -0.34 16.75 7.96
C LEU A 253 0.57 15.75 7.22
N MET A 254 0.78 14.55 7.77
CA MET A 254 1.51 13.47 7.10
C MET A 254 0.76 13.04 5.83
N ASP A 255 -0.56 12.86 5.91
CA ASP A 255 -1.41 12.53 4.75
C ASP A 255 -1.38 13.64 3.69
N ILE A 256 -1.35 14.92 4.11
CA ILE A 256 -1.17 16.05 3.18
C ILE A 256 0.17 15.92 2.43
N CYS A 257 1.25 15.60 3.14
CA CYS A 257 2.56 15.38 2.51
C CYS A 257 2.53 14.21 1.51
N GLU A 258 1.88 13.10 1.84
CA GLU A 258 1.77 11.95 0.92
C GLU A 258 0.99 12.29 -0.36
N VAL A 259 -0.11 13.05 -0.24
CA VAL A 259 -0.86 13.56 -1.39
C VAL A 259 -0.02 14.53 -2.22
N LEU A 260 0.71 15.45 -1.57
CA LEU A 260 1.59 16.39 -2.26
C LEU A 260 2.71 15.66 -3.01
N LEU A 261 3.32 14.63 -2.43
CA LEU A 261 4.32 13.79 -3.09
C LEU A 261 3.75 13.09 -4.34
N SER A 262 2.50 12.65 -4.29
CA SER A 262 1.82 12.04 -5.44
C SER A 262 1.59 13.02 -6.60
N ILE A 263 1.49 14.33 -6.30
CA ILE A 263 1.38 15.40 -7.31
C ILE A 263 2.77 15.86 -7.80
N TYR A 264 3.79 15.75 -6.95
CA TYR A 264 5.11 16.37 -7.13
C TYR A 264 5.77 16.02 -8.46
N SER A 265 5.73 14.76 -8.89
CA SER A 265 6.37 14.33 -10.14
C SER A 265 5.80 15.01 -11.39
N SER A 266 4.59 15.55 -11.32
CA SER A 266 3.92 16.26 -12.43
C SER A 266 3.99 17.78 -12.29
N GLU A 267 3.96 18.30 -11.06
CA GLU A 267 3.91 19.74 -10.78
C GLU A 267 4.87 20.17 -9.65
N PRO A 268 6.19 19.94 -9.80
CA PRO A 268 7.17 20.09 -8.73
C PRO A 268 7.26 21.54 -8.22
N GLU A 269 7.20 22.52 -9.12
CA GLU A 269 7.30 23.95 -8.82
C GLU A 269 6.09 24.47 -8.02
N ALA A 270 4.90 23.97 -8.34
CA ALA A 270 3.67 24.33 -7.65
C ALA A 270 3.61 23.72 -6.24
N VAL A 271 4.06 22.47 -6.10
CA VAL A 271 3.98 21.70 -4.85
C VAL A 271 5.09 22.04 -3.86
N SER A 272 6.30 22.38 -4.33
CA SER A 272 7.47 22.51 -3.46
C SER A 272 7.30 23.51 -2.32
N GLY A 273 6.58 24.62 -2.55
CA GLY A 273 6.33 25.62 -1.51
C GLY A 273 5.36 25.12 -0.44
N GLU A 274 4.29 24.44 -0.85
CA GLU A 274 3.32 23.85 0.09
C GLU A 274 3.96 22.76 0.93
N LEU A 275 4.77 21.87 0.33
CA LEU A 275 5.44 20.79 1.04
C LEU A 275 6.37 21.32 2.15
N GLN A 276 7.14 22.39 1.87
CA GLN A 276 7.98 23.04 2.87
C GLN A 276 7.15 23.65 4.01
N GLN A 277 6.01 24.27 3.69
CA GLN A 277 5.10 24.81 4.69
C GLN A 277 4.53 23.71 5.59
N THR A 278 4.07 22.60 5.00
CA THR A 278 3.52 21.47 5.75
C THR A 278 4.57 20.81 6.66
N ILE A 279 5.82 20.68 6.21
CA ILE A 279 6.95 20.20 7.05
C ILE A 279 7.18 21.14 8.25
N GLN A 280 7.13 22.46 8.04
CA GLN A 280 7.28 23.42 9.15
C GLN A 280 6.13 23.31 10.16
N GLN A 281 4.90 23.06 9.68
CA GLN A 281 3.75 22.82 10.54
C GLN A 281 3.93 21.52 11.35
N LEU A 282 4.34 20.42 10.72
CA LEU A 282 4.65 19.15 11.39
C LEU A 282 5.66 19.33 12.54
N GLY A 283 6.76 20.03 12.25
CA GLY A 283 7.77 20.34 13.26
C GLY A 283 7.22 21.15 14.43
N SER A 284 6.36 22.14 14.14
CA SER A 284 5.73 23.00 15.15
C SER A 284 4.76 22.22 16.05
N VAL A 285 3.91 21.37 15.47
CA VAL A 285 2.96 20.54 16.21
C VAL A 285 3.69 19.48 17.06
N ASN A 286 4.72 18.82 16.53
CA ASN A 286 5.49 17.85 17.31
C ASN A 286 6.25 18.49 18.47
N GLN A 287 6.77 19.71 18.31
CA GLN A 287 7.33 20.48 19.43
C GLN A 287 6.28 20.78 20.50
N LEU A 288 5.05 21.10 20.11
CA LEU A 288 3.95 21.30 21.06
C LEU A 288 3.67 20.02 21.87
N ILE A 289 3.62 18.86 21.23
CA ILE A 289 3.46 17.55 21.90
C ILE A 289 4.60 17.27 22.89
N GLN A 290 5.85 17.47 22.45
CA GLN A 290 7.02 17.25 23.30
C GLN A 290 6.98 18.13 24.56
N ASN A 291 6.53 19.39 24.40
CA ASN A 291 6.41 20.33 25.50
C ASN A 291 5.23 20.01 26.43
N SER A 292 4.13 19.45 25.94
CA SER A 292 2.92 19.17 26.73
C SER A 292 2.93 17.82 27.43
N SER A 293 3.48 16.79 26.78
CA SER A 293 3.30 15.39 27.18
C SER A 293 4.63 14.68 27.50
N GLY A 294 5.76 15.38 27.36
CA GLY A 294 7.10 14.84 27.55
C GLY A 294 7.62 14.10 26.31
N SER A 295 8.94 13.86 26.26
CA SER A 295 9.61 13.29 25.08
C SER A 295 9.18 11.88 24.71
N SER A 296 8.51 11.14 25.60
CA SER A 296 8.03 9.77 25.37
C SER A 296 6.85 9.66 24.39
N PHE A 297 6.20 10.78 24.06
CA PHE A 297 5.07 10.82 23.10
C PHE A 297 5.44 11.50 21.78
N SER A 298 6.74 11.72 21.53
CA SER A 298 7.17 12.35 20.30
C SER A 298 6.98 11.44 19.09
N ARG A 299 6.47 12.02 17.99
CA ARG A 299 6.40 11.37 16.67
C ARG A 299 7.60 11.72 15.77
N GLN A 300 8.73 12.07 16.40
CA GLN A 300 9.92 12.54 15.68
C GLN A 300 10.44 11.51 14.68
N PHE A 301 10.42 10.21 15.02
CA PHE A 301 10.86 9.15 14.11
C PHE A 301 10.09 9.18 12.79
N GLU A 302 8.76 9.26 12.87
CA GLU A 302 7.87 9.22 11.70
C GLU A 302 8.04 10.47 10.85
N ILE A 303 8.14 11.63 11.49
CA ILE A 303 8.39 12.91 10.82
C ILE A 303 9.74 12.91 10.11
N ASP A 304 10.81 12.47 10.78
CA ASP A 304 12.15 12.41 10.17
C ASP A 304 12.21 11.39 9.03
N SER A 305 11.50 10.26 9.18
CA SER A 305 11.36 9.24 8.13
C SER A 305 10.63 9.81 6.91
N LEU A 306 9.53 10.56 7.10
CA LEU A 306 8.82 11.22 6.02
C LEU A 306 9.68 12.30 5.34
N ILE A 307 10.40 13.12 6.12
CA ILE A 307 11.31 14.13 5.56
C ILE A 307 12.37 13.48 4.68
N CYS A 308 12.94 12.33 5.09
CA CYS A 308 13.87 11.58 4.26
C CYS A 308 13.22 11.12 2.95
N ASN A 309 11.98 10.62 3.00
CA ASN A 309 11.24 10.21 1.80
C ASN A 309 11.00 11.41 0.85
N ILE A 310 10.62 12.56 1.40
CA ILE A 310 10.44 13.81 0.65
C ILE A 310 11.74 14.24 -0.02
N ASP A 311 12.84 14.31 0.75
CA ASP A 311 14.15 14.70 0.23
C ASP A 311 14.60 13.76 -0.89
N LEU A 312 14.39 12.45 -0.73
CA LEU A 312 14.72 11.44 -1.75
C LEU A 312 13.87 11.57 -3.00
N THR A 313 12.56 11.82 -2.88
CA THR A 313 11.66 12.04 -4.02
C THR A 313 12.07 13.26 -4.84
N ILE A 314 12.39 14.37 -4.16
CA ILE A 314 12.88 15.60 -4.81
C ILE A 314 14.21 15.34 -5.55
N ILE A 315 15.13 14.63 -4.90
CA ILE A 315 16.43 14.27 -5.50
C ILE A 315 16.22 13.40 -6.74
N ASP A 316 15.39 12.36 -6.65
CA ASP A 316 15.12 11.44 -7.75
C ASP A 316 14.53 12.15 -8.97
N HIS A 317 13.56 13.04 -8.74
CA HIS A 317 12.99 13.88 -9.78
C HIS A 317 14.05 14.79 -10.43
N THR A 318 14.89 15.46 -9.62
CA THR A 318 15.96 16.34 -10.13
C THR A 318 17.00 15.56 -10.94
N LEU A 319 17.33 14.34 -10.54
CA LEU A 319 18.25 13.45 -11.27
C LEU A 319 17.64 13.00 -12.61
N SER A 320 16.35 12.67 -12.61
CA SER A 320 15.61 12.29 -13.82
C SER A 320 15.59 13.43 -14.86
N GLU A 321 15.28 14.67 -14.44
CA GLU A 321 15.34 15.83 -15.34
C GLU A 321 16.75 16.13 -15.87
N SER A 322 17.78 15.81 -15.06
CA SER A 322 19.19 15.99 -15.43
C SER A 322 19.66 14.97 -16.48
N CYS A 323 18.96 13.84 -16.65
CA CYS A 323 19.22 12.87 -17.71
C CYS A 323 18.71 13.38 -19.08
N ASP A 324 17.59 14.10 -19.09
CA ASP A 324 16.90 14.54 -20.31
C ASP A 324 17.42 15.89 -20.85
N ASN A 325 17.99 16.73 -19.99
CA ASN A 325 18.44 18.08 -20.33
C ASN A 325 19.99 18.23 -20.37
N THR A 326 20.47 19.27 -21.07
CA THR A 326 21.89 19.68 -21.20
C THR A 326 22.71 19.47 -19.92
N PRO A 327 24.02 19.14 -20.03
CA PRO A 327 24.80 18.59 -18.92
C PRO A 327 24.62 19.44 -17.66
N GLY A 328 24.02 18.83 -16.64
CA GLY A 328 23.73 19.48 -15.37
C GLY A 328 24.95 20.23 -14.87
N SER A 329 24.73 21.43 -14.32
CA SER A 329 25.81 22.24 -13.75
C SER A 329 26.59 21.39 -12.74
N PRO A 330 27.94 21.35 -12.78
CA PRO A 330 28.75 20.62 -11.79
C PRO A 330 28.38 20.96 -10.34
N ASN A 331 27.88 22.18 -10.11
CA ASN A 331 27.39 22.63 -8.81
C ASN A 331 26.11 21.90 -8.37
N LEU A 332 25.18 21.61 -9.28
CA LEU A 332 23.95 20.87 -8.97
C LEU A 332 24.27 19.44 -8.53
N MET A 333 25.16 18.76 -9.23
CA MET A 333 25.58 17.40 -8.87
C MET A 333 26.29 17.36 -7.51
N LEU A 334 27.02 18.41 -7.15
CA LEU A 334 27.63 18.54 -5.82
C LEU A 334 26.57 18.75 -4.73
N GLU A 335 25.57 19.60 -4.99
CA GLU A 335 24.45 19.84 -4.08
C GLU A 335 23.66 18.55 -3.82
N ILE A 336 23.34 17.80 -4.87
CA ILE A 336 22.64 16.51 -4.74
C ILE A 336 23.44 15.53 -3.89
N ALA A 337 24.76 15.43 -4.07
CA ALA A 337 25.59 14.57 -3.24
C ALA A 337 25.61 14.98 -1.77
N GLN A 338 25.63 16.28 -1.48
CA GLN A 338 25.56 16.80 -0.10
C GLN A 338 24.20 16.49 0.55
N LYS A 339 23.11 16.61 -0.22
CA LYS A 339 21.76 16.24 0.22
C LYS A 339 21.66 14.74 0.50
N LEU A 340 22.13 13.87 -0.42
CA LEU A 340 22.16 12.42 -0.20
C LEU A 340 22.99 12.02 1.03
N ALA A 341 24.14 12.66 1.26
CA ALA A 341 24.95 12.41 2.46
C ALA A 341 24.20 12.81 3.75
N THR A 342 23.45 13.92 3.71
CA THR A 342 22.62 14.38 4.83
C THR A 342 21.46 13.42 5.10
N VAL A 343 20.77 12.96 4.06
CA VAL A 343 19.72 11.94 4.16
C VAL A 343 20.29 10.64 4.73
N ASN A 344 21.43 10.18 4.22
CA ASN A 344 22.09 8.98 4.73
C ASN A 344 22.36 9.10 6.24
N GLN A 345 22.93 10.21 6.69
CA GLN A 345 23.17 10.44 8.11
C GLN A 345 21.88 10.41 8.95
N ARG A 346 20.78 10.98 8.45
CA ARG A 346 19.49 10.91 9.15
C ARG A 346 18.94 9.48 9.21
N LEU A 347 19.07 8.69 8.14
CA LEU A 347 18.68 7.29 8.14
C LEU A 347 19.55 6.45 9.07
N GLU A 348 20.84 6.76 9.19
CA GLU A 348 21.72 6.18 10.21
C GLU A 348 21.16 6.45 11.61
N ASP A 349 20.85 7.71 11.92
CA ASP A 349 20.33 8.10 13.21
C ASP A 349 19.00 7.38 13.53
N LEU A 350 18.07 7.32 12.56
CA LEU A 350 16.80 6.58 12.67
C LEU A 350 17.02 5.09 12.91
N SER A 351 17.97 4.47 12.23
CA SER A 351 18.26 3.05 12.37
C SER A 351 18.77 2.67 13.78
N THR A 352 19.32 3.63 14.53
CA THR A 352 19.73 3.40 15.93
C THR A 352 18.56 3.39 16.92
N GLN A 353 17.37 3.87 16.51
CA GLN A 353 16.17 3.95 17.34
C GLN A 353 15.44 2.60 17.42
N THR A 354 16.12 1.59 17.96
CA THR A 354 15.65 0.19 18.05
C THR A 354 14.26 0.04 18.67
N SER A 355 13.91 0.86 19.67
CA SER A 355 12.59 0.82 20.31
C SER A 355 11.45 1.14 19.32
N ALA A 356 11.62 2.14 18.47
CA ALA A 356 10.61 2.53 17.47
C ALA A 356 10.45 1.42 16.41
N LEU A 357 11.56 0.84 15.96
CA LEU A 357 11.59 -0.20 14.92
C LEU A 357 11.06 -1.57 15.39
N ASP A 358 11.18 -1.85 16.69
CA ASP A 358 10.66 -3.10 17.26
C ASP A 358 9.19 -3.03 17.66
N GLN A 359 8.72 -1.84 18.05
CA GLN A 359 7.31 -1.63 18.43
C GLN A 359 6.41 -1.44 17.21
N ASP A 360 6.91 -0.79 16.16
CA ASP A 360 6.13 -0.52 14.97
C ASP A 360 6.75 -1.11 13.70
N PHE A 361 6.01 -2.03 13.10
CA PHE A 361 6.40 -2.66 11.85
C PHE A 361 6.42 -1.67 10.68
N LEU A 362 5.52 -0.67 10.67
CA LEU A 362 5.46 0.32 9.60
C LEU A 362 6.68 1.23 9.61
N ASN A 363 7.21 1.56 10.80
CA ASN A 363 8.48 2.29 10.94
C ASN A 363 9.66 1.51 10.35
N LEU A 364 9.73 0.20 10.58
CA LEU A 364 10.75 -0.64 9.96
C LEU A 364 10.61 -0.71 8.44
N LEU A 365 9.37 -0.81 7.93
CA LEU A 365 9.08 -0.84 6.50
C LEU A 365 9.45 0.49 5.83
N GLY A 366 9.08 1.63 6.43
CA GLY A 366 9.42 2.97 5.96
C GLY A 366 10.92 3.20 5.93
N LEU A 367 11.65 2.76 6.97
CA LEU A 367 13.11 2.84 7.01
C LEU A 367 13.76 2.04 5.86
N ALA A 368 13.29 0.82 5.61
CA ALA A 368 13.80 0.00 4.50
C ALA A 368 13.51 0.64 3.14
N ASN A 369 12.32 1.21 2.95
CA ASN A 369 11.96 1.92 1.74
C ASN A 369 12.87 3.13 1.49
N ASN A 370 13.10 3.95 2.51
CA ASN A 370 14.00 5.10 2.43
C ASN A 370 15.44 4.69 2.10
N TYR A 371 15.96 3.62 2.70
CA TYR A 371 17.29 3.10 2.35
C TYR A 371 17.33 2.60 0.90
N SER A 372 16.26 1.97 0.41
CA SER A 372 16.16 1.54 -0.99
C SER A 372 16.19 2.74 -1.94
N CYS A 373 15.38 3.77 -1.69
CA CYS A 373 15.37 5.03 -2.45
C CYS A 373 16.73 5.76 -2.38
N LEU A 374 17.42 5.72 -1.24
CA LEU A 374 18.77 6.26 -1.12
C LEU A 374 19.78 5.49 -1.99
N CYS A 375 19.66 4.15 -2.06
CA CYS A 375 20.50 3.32 -2.94
C CYS A 375 20.28 3.69 -4.42
N THR A 376 19.01 3.79 -4.85
CA THR A 376 18.67 4.10 -6.24
C THR A 376 19.15 5.51 -6.61
N ALA A 377 18.86 6.52 -5.80
CA ALA A 377 19.30 7.90 -6.05
C ALA A 377 20.84 8.04 -6.07
N THR A 378 21.54 7.37 -5.14
CA THR A 378 23.02 7.36 -5.11
C THR A 378 23.58 6.68 -6.37
N CYS A 379 22.99 5.57 -6.78
CA CYS A 379 23.36 4.86 -8.00
C CYS A 379 23.16 5.75 -9.25
N SER A 380 22.01 6.40 -9.39
CA SER A 380 21.72 7.33 -10.49
C SER A 380 22.74 8.48 -10.52
N LEU A 381 23.02 9.13 -9.38
CA LEU A 381 24.01 10.21 -9.29
C LEU A 381 25.39 9.75 -9.79
N VAL A 382 25.87 8.62 -9.28
CA VAL A 382 27.20 8.08 -9.62
C VAL A 382 27.27 7.71 -11.11
N ALA A 383 26.22 7.07 -11.62
CA ALA A 383 26.15 6.67 -13.03
C ALA A 383 26.06 7.88 -13.97
N ILE A 384 25.29 8.91 -13.62
CA ILE A 384 25.20 10.18 -14.37
C ILE A 384 26.56 10.88 -14.37
N ARG A 385 27.24 11.00 -13.23
CA ARG A 385 28.60 11.60 -13.14
C ARG A 385 29.61 10.86 -14.01
N SER A 386 29.58 9.53 -13.97
CA SER A 386 30.44 8.69 -14.82
C SER A 386 30.18 8.95 -16.31
N LYS A 387 28.90 8.98 -16.73
CA LYS A 387 28.50 9.31 -18.12
C LYS A 387 28.95 10.72 -18.54
N LEU A 388 28.71 11.74 -17.71
CA LEU A 388 29.08 13.13 -17.99
C LEU A 388 30.60 13.31 -18.14
N ASN A 389 31.37 12.68 -17.25
CA ASN A 389 32.83 12.78 -17.26
C ASN A 389 33.49 11.85 -18.28
N LYS A 390 32.73 10.91 -18.87
CA LYS A 390 33.25 9.83 -19.73
C LYS A 390 34.36 9.02 -19.03
N THR A 391 34.24 8.87 -17.71
CA THR A 391 35.18 8.12 -16.88
C THR A 391 34.45 6.96 -16.23
N PRO A 392 35.13 5.81 -16.00
CA PRO A 392 34.53 4.73 -15.23
C PRO A 392 34.17 5.21 -13.82
N ILE A 393 33.18 4.57 -13.21
CA ILE A 393 32.82 4.83 -11.81
C ILE A 393 34.04 4.51 -10.92
N PRO A 394 34.47 5.44 -10.04
CA PRO A 394 35.52 5.18 -9.06
C PRO A 394 35.21 3.97 -8.18
N GLU A 395 36.23 3.14 -7.91
CA GLU A 395 36.07 1.93 -7.10
C GLU A 395 35.54 2.23 -5.68
N ILE A 396 35.97 3.34 -5.10
CA ILE A 396 35.50 3.75 -3.77
C ILE A 396 33.99 4.04 -3.75
N GLU A 397 33.45 4.68 -4.80
CA GLU A 397 32.01 4.96 -4.92
C GLU A 397 31.21 3.66 -5.12
N ILE A 398 31.77 2.68 -5.84
CA ILE A 398 31.14 1.35 -5.99
C ILE A 398 31.07 0.62 -4.65
N GLU A 399 32.17 0.61 -3.88
CA GLU A 399 32.20 -0.09 -2.59
C GLU A 399 31.33 0.60 -1.53
N GLU A 400 31.26 1.94 -1.53
CA GLU A 400 30.32 2.70 -0.70
C GLU A 400 28.86 2.36 -1.05
N LEU A 401 28.51 2.32 -2.34
CA LEU A 401 27.17 1.95 -2.79
C LEU A 401 26.82 0.49 -2.46
N LYS A 402 27.77 -0.45 -2.62
CA LYS A 402 27.56 -1.85 -2.21
C LYS A 402 27.30 -1.98 -0.70
N CYS A 403 28.05 -1.24 0.12
CA CYS A 403 27.84 -1.23 1.57
C CYS A 403 26.44 -0.72 1.93
N LEU A 404 25.99 0.35 1.28
CA LEU A 404 24.64 0.89 1.44
C LEU A 404 23.56 -0.12 1.02
N ILE A 405 23.74 -0.79 -0.13
CA ILE A 405 22.84 -1.84 -0.62
C ILE A 405 22.77 -3.01 0.36
N GLU A 406 23.91 -3.48 0.88
CA GLU A 406 23.95 -4.58 1.86
C GLU A 406 23.14 -4.26 3.12
N ARG A 407 23.19 -3.00 3.57
CA ARG A 407 22.39 -2.52 4.70
C ARG A 407 20.89 -2.56 4.38
N SER A 408 20.48 -2.03 3.23
CA SER A 408 19.08 -2.07 2.79
C SER A 408 18.56 -3.51 2.67
N MET A 409 19.35 -4.40 2.07
CA MET A 409 19.05 -5.84 1.97
C MET A 409 18.88 -6.52 3.33
N SER A 410 19.67 -6.12 4.34
CA SER A 410 19.55 -6.61 5.72
C SER A 410 18.22 -6.20 6.37
N LEU A 411 17.77 -4.97 6.15
CA LEU A 411 16.47 -4.49 6.63
C LEU A 411 15.32 -5.27 5.98
N TYR A 412 15.33 -5.43 4.66
CA TYR A 412 14.34 -6.26 3.97
C TYR A 412 14.36 -7.72 4.45
N SER A 413 15.53 -8.27 4.75
CA SER A 413 15.64 -9.63 5.29
C SER A 413 14.98 -9.73 6.67
N THR A 414 15.19 -8.73 7.54
CA THR A 414 14.53 -8.61 8.84
C THR A 414 13.01 -8.50 8.70
N ILE A 415 12.54 -7.69 7.76
CA ILE A 415 11.11 -7.53 7.44
C ILE A 415 10.51 -8.87 6.99
N LEU A 416 11.16 -9.56 6.05
CA LEU A 416 10.72 -10.85 5.54
C LEU A 416 10.67 -11.90 6.66
N GLU A 417 11.64 -11.89 7.58
CA GLU A 417 11.59 -12.76 8.76
C GLU A 417 10.40 -12.42 9.66
N LYS A 418 10.17 -11.15 10.01
CA LYS A 418 9.00 -10.74 10.81
C LYS A 418 7.69 -11.14 10.13
N LEU A 419 7.55 -10.92 8.82
CA LEU A 419 6.37 -11.31 8.03
C LEU A 419 6.18 -12.83 7.95
N LYS A 420 7.25 -13.62 7.83
CA LYS A 420 7.17 -15.10 7.83
C LYS A 420 6.76 -15.65 9.19
N HIS A 421 7.21 -15.03 10.27
CA HIS A 421 6.84 -15.40 11.65
C HIS A 421 5.47 -14.86 12.07
N SER A 422 4.91 -13.89 11.34
CA SER A 422 3.61 -13.28 11.65
C SER A 422 2.44 -14.28 11.70
N LYS A 423 2.57 -15.43 11.03
CA LYS A 423 1.62 -16.55 11.13
C LYS A 423 1.48 -17.11 12.54
N LEU A 424 2.54 -17.02 13.34
CA LEU A 424 2.56 -17.48 14.73
C LEU A 424 2.20 -16.34 15.70
N ARG A 425 2.42 -15.09 15.30
CA ARG A 425 2.11 -13.86 16.06
C ARG A 425 1.70 -12.75 15.08
N PRO A 426 0.39 -12.50 14.87
CA PRO A 426 -0.07 -11.50 13.93
C PRO A 426 0.56 -10.13 14.19
N ILE A 427 1.01 -9.47 13.13
CA ILE A 427 1.43 -8.07 13.19
C ILE A 427 0.15 -7.25 13.23
N LYS A 428 -0.07 -6.48 14.30
CA LYS A 428 -1.34 -5.78 14.53
C LYS A 428 -1.66 -4.78 13.41
N GLN A 429 -0.62 -4.18 12.83
CA GLN A 429 -0.71 -3.16 11.79
C GLN A 429 -1.02 -3.70 10.39
N ILE A 430 -0.96 -5.03 10.17
CA ILE A 430 -1.11 -5.63 8.84
C ILE A 430 -2.24 -6.63 8.83
N LYS A 431 -3.16 -6.49 7.87
CA LYS A 431 -4.25 -7.47 7.73
C LYS A 431 -3.66 -8.79 7.22
N PRO A 432 -4.14 -9.95 7.70
CA PRO A 432 -3.55 -11.25 7.34
C PRO A 432 -3.45 -11.56 5.84
N HIS A 433 -4.30 -10.95 5.01
CA HIS A 433 -4.29 -11.13 3.56
C HIS A 433 -3.22 -10.26 2.86
N GLU A 434 -2.83 -9.13 3.43
CA GLU A 434 -1.83 -8.21 2.86
C GLU A 434 -0.39 -8.72 3.03
N ILE A 435 -0.16 -9.70 3.92
CA ILE A 435 1.18 -10.25 4.21
C ILE A 435 1.88 -10.73 2.94
N SER A 436 1.15 -11.37 2.02
CA SER A 436 1.72 -11.83 0.74
C SER A 436 2.20 -10.67 -0.12
N SER A 437 1.44 -9.58 -0.17
CA SER A 437 1.82 -8.34 -0.86
C SER A 437 3.09 -7.75 -0.25
N TYR A 438 3.16 -7.59 1.07
CA TYR A 438 4.37 -7.06 1.73
C TYR A 438 5.61 -7.92 1.51
N ILE A 439 5.47 -9.25 1.52
CA ILE A 439 6.57 -10.17 1.21
C ILE A 439 7.03 -9.98 -0.23
N SER A 440 6.07 -9.95 -1.17
CA SER A 440 6.37 -9.78 -2.58
C SER A 440 7.04 -8.45 -2.87
N SER A 441 6.53 -7.33 -2.33
CA SER A 441 7.14 -6.01 -2.48
C SER A 441 8.55 -5.94 -1.88
N SER A 442 8.78 -6.57 -0.72
CA SER A 442 10.12 -6.65 -0.14
C SER A 442 11.09 -7.43 -1.02
N LEU A 443 10.63 -8.52 -1.66
CA LEU A 443 11.44 -9.31 -2.59
C LEU A 443 11.69 -8.57 -3.92
N VAL A 444 10.74 -7.75 -4.39
CA VAL A 444 10.93 -6.84 -5.53
C VAL A 444 12.08 -5.87 -5.23
N GLY A 445 12.03 -5.16 -4.10
CA GLY A 445 13.12 -4.26 -3.70
C GLY A 445 14.47 -4.98 -3.58
N GLN A 446 14.50 -6.17 -2.96
CA GLN A 446 15.72 -6.97 -2.88
C GLN A 446 16.28 -7.38 -4.25
N SER A 447 15.40 -7.75 -5.19
CA SER A 447 15.78 -8.16 -6.53
C SER A 447 16.37 -6.99 -7.32
N GLU A 448 15.77 -5.80 -7.24
CA GLU A 448 16.27 -4.59 -7.89
C GLU A 448 17.65 -4.19 -7.36
N LEU A 449 17.84 -4.13 -6.05
CA LEU A 449 19.13 -3.81 -5.45
C LEU A 449 20.21 -4.84 -5.79
N THR A 450 19.84 -6.13 -5.86
CA THR A 450 20.76 -7.19 -6.29
C THR A 450 21.17 -7.01 -7.75
N MET A 451 20.24 -6.58 -8.61
CA MET A 451 20.52 -6.30 -10.02
C MET A 451 21.49 -5.14 -10.21
N ILE A 452 21.36 -4.08 -9.41
CA ILE A 452 22.31 -2.96 -9.39
C ILE A 452 23.72 -3.48 -9.05
N VAL A 453 23.86 -4.32 -8.02
CA VAL A 453 25.16 -4.92 -7.65
C VAL A 453 25.73 -5.77 -8.78
N GLU A 454 24.92 -6.63 -9.40
CA GLU A 454 25.33 -7.48 -10.53
C GLU A 454 25.89 -6.64 -11.69
N LEU A 455 25.24 -5.51 -12.01
CA LEU A 455 25.69 -4.58 -13.06
C LEU A 455 26.99 -3.85 -12.69
N LEU A 456 27.12 -3.38 -11.45
CA LEU A 456 28.34 -2.73 -10.96
C LEU A 456 29.54 -3.68 -10.99
N GLU A 457 29.35 -4.93 -10.55
CA GLU A 457 30.39 -5.96 -10.61
C GLU A 457 30.78 -6.27 -12.06
N GLN A 458 29.81 -6.32 -12.98
CA GLN A 458 30.08 -6.52 -14.41
C GLN A 458 30.94 -5.38 -14.99
N GLN A 459 30.63 -4.12 -14.66
CA GLN A 459 31.43 -2.98 -15.09
C GLN A 459 32.87 -3.05 -14.54
N GLN A 460 33.06 -3.49 -13.29
CA GLN A 460 34.40 -3.70 -12.72
C GLN A 460 35.17 -4.81 -13.44
N GLN A 461 34.50 -5.91 -13.82
CA GLN A 461 35.11 -7.01 -14.58
C GLN A 461 35.55 -6.58 -15.99
N GLN A 462 34.73 -5.80 -16.70
CA GLN A 462 35.05 -5.26 -18.02
C GLN A 462 36.28 -4.32 -18.00
N GLN A 463 36.58 -3.72 -16.85
CA GLN A 463 37.78 -2.88 -16.64
C GLN A 463 39.05 -3.70 -16.36
N GLY A 464 39.02 -5.04 -16.52
CA GLY A 464 40.19 -5.91 -16.36
C GLY A 464 40.59 -6.18 -14.90
N LYS A 465 39.70 -5.90 -13.94
CA LYS A 465 39.94 -6.20 -12.53
C LYS A 465 39.49 -7.63 -12.20
N ASN A 466 40.42 -8.41 -11.65
CA ASN A 466 40.18 -9.78 -11.21
C ASN A 466 39.39 -9.77 -9.89
N LEU A 467 38.06 -9.63 -9.96
CA LEU A 467 37.22 -9.82 -8.77
C LEU A 467 37.05 -11.30 -8.47
N LYS A 468 37.26 -11.68 -7.21
CA LYS A 468 36.59 -12.86 -6.65
C LYS A 468 35.09 -12.56 -6.69
N CYS A 469 34.41 -13.16 -7.66
CA CYS A 469 32.95 -13.15 -7.74
C CYS A 469 32.38 -13.49 -6.34
N LEU A 470 31.62 -12.57 -5.73
CA LEU A 470 30.88 -12.85 -4.50
C LEU A 470 29.70 -13.83 -4.74
N SER A 471 29.57 -14.34 -5.97
CA SER A 471 28.41 -15.04 -6.53
C SER A 471 28.14 -16.46 -6.06
N ASN A 472 28.90 -17.02 -5.11
CA ASN A 472 28.64 -18.42 -4.71
C ASN A 472 27.66 -18.56 -3.53
N GLN A 473 27.19 -17.46 -2.92
CA GLN A 473 26.28 -17.52 -1.77
C GLN A 473 25.02 -16.63 -1.83
N ARG A 474 24.92 -15.66 -2.74
CA ARG A 474 23.71 -14.83 -2.90
C ARG A 474 22.79 -15.41 -3.98
N LYS A 475 21.47 -15.33 -3.74
CA LYS A 475 20.46 -15.55 -4.79
C LYS A 475 20.66 -14.50 -5.88
N SER A 476 20.50 -14.88 -7.15
CA SER A 476 20.53 -13.91 -8.24
C SER A 476 19.32 -12.97 -8.19
N SER A 477 19.43 -11.79 -8.81
CA SER A 477 18.29 -10.88 -8.99
C SER A 477 17.09 -11.61 -9.60
N PHE A 478 17.34 -12.45 -10.61
CA PHE A 478 16.32 -13.26 -11.26
C PHE A 478 15.62 -14.26 -10.33
N ASP A 479 16.36 -14.93 -9.43
CA ASP A 479 15.75 -15.85 -8.44
C ASP A 479 14.83 -15.13 -7.46
N LEU A 480 15.23 -13.93 -7.03
CA LEU A 480 14.43 -13.08 -6.14
C LEU A 480 13.16 -12.59 -6.84
N ALA A 481 13.24 -12.18 -8.11
CA ALA A 481 12.07 -11.79 -8.90
C ALA A 481 11.09 -12.95 -9.10
N ILE A 482 11.58 -14.18 -9.30
CA ILE A 482 10.74 -15.38 -9.34
C ILE A 482 10.04 -15.60 -8.00
N GLU A 483 10.76 -15.47 -6.89
CA GLU A 483 10.18 -15.61 -5.55
C GLU A 483 9.10 -14.56 -5.32
N ALA A 484 9.36 -13.28 -5.64
CA ALA A 484 8.39 -12.19 -5.55
C ALA A 484 7.10 -12.53 -6.31
N TYR A 485 7.22 -12.87 -7.60
CA TYR A 485 6.08 -13.22 -8.43
C TYR A 485 5.27 -14.37 -7.82
N ASN A 486 5.91 -15.44 -7.36
CA ASN A 486 5.19 -16.55 -6.76
C ASN A 486 4.47 -16.16 -5.45
N GLN A 487 5.01 -15.23 -4.66
CA GLN A 487 4.36 -14.72 -3.45
C GLN A 487 3.15 -13.82 -3.78
N SER A 488 3.19 -13.11 -4.91
CA SER A 488 2.07 -12.27 -5.37
C SER A 488 0.80 -13.05 -5.79
N LEU A 489 0.90 -14.37 -6.01
CA LEU A 489 -0.23 -15.20 -6.47
C LEU A 489 -1.25 -15.58 -5.37
N GLY A 490 -1.03 -15.14 -4.14
CA GLY A 490 -1.96 -15.37 -3.03
C GLY A 490 -1.69 -16.64 -2.20
N ALA A 491 -2.58 -16.88 -1.23
CA ALA A 491 -2.25 -17.45 0.08
C ALA A 491 -1.38 -18.73 0.13
N TYR A 492 -0.13 -18.55 0.58
CA TYR A 492 0.58 -19.35 1.57
C TYR A 492 0.34 -20.88 1.62
N GLN A 493 0.81 -21.61 0.61
CA GLN A 493 1.47 -22.89 0.90
C GLN A 493 2.95 -22.60 1.18
N ILE A 494 3.29 -22.32 2.45
CA ILE A 494 4.65 -22.68 2.91
C ILE A 494 4.65 -24.20 3.04
N SER A 495 4.59 -24.92 1.92
CA SER A 495 5.13 -26.26 1.91
C SER A 495 6.62 -26.08 2.14
N ARG A 496 7.11 -26.49 3.31
CA ARG A 496 8.54 -26.79 3.49
C ARG A 496 8.90 -27.78 2.40
N HIS A 497 9.46 -27.31 1.30
CA HIS A 497 10.14 -28.20 0.39
C HIS A 497 11.43 -28.61 1.08
N SER A 498 11.46 -29.85 1.55
CA SER A 498 12.65 -30.53 2.03
C SER A 498 13.57 -30.80 0.84
N SER A 499 14.30 -29.79 0.39
CA SER A 499 15.50 -29.98 -0.43
C SER A 499 16.41 -28.75 -0.30
N PRO A 500 17.70 -28.92 -0.01
CA PRO A 500 18.69 -27.83 -0.04
C PRO A 500 19.03 -27.37 -1.48
N THR A 501 18.39 -27.97 -2.50
CA THR A 501 18.46 -27.56 -3.90
C THR A 501 17.04 -27.32 -4.43
N SER A 502 16.45 -26.16 -4.15
CA SER A 502 15.14 -25.76 -4.67
C SER A 502 15.29 -24.91 -5.93
N SER A 503 15.22 -25.53 -7.11
CA SER A 503 14.86 -24.77 -8.31
C SER A 503 13.41 -24.31 -8.16
N PHE A 504 13.17 -23.01 -8.01
CA PHE A 504 11.82 -22.45 -7.94
C PHE A 504 11.07 -22.78 -9.24
N LYS A 505 10.04 -23.62 -9.16
CA LYS A 505 9.18 -23.90 -10.32
C LYS A 505 8.22 -22.73 -10.49
N LEU A 506 8.43 -21.90 -11.52
CA LEU A 506 7.55 -20.78 -11.86
C LEU A 506 6.10 -21.25 -12.04
N ALA A 507 5.20 -20.72 -11.21
CA ALA A 507 3.76 -20.96 -11.29
C ALA A 507 3.12 -19.85 -12.12
N PHE A 508 2.90 -20.07 -13.40
CA PHE A 508 2.39 -19.02 -14.27
C PHE A 508 0.86 -18.93 -14.23
N THR A 509 0.37 -17.78 -13.78
CA THR A 509 -1.04 -17.40 -13.83
C THR A 509 -1.20 -16.19 -14.76
N PRO A 510 -2.24 -16.12 -15.62
CA PRO A 510 -2.51 -14.94 -16.46
C PRO A 510 -2.98 -13.73 -15.65
N VAL A 511 -2.58 -12.52 -16.04
CA VAL A 511 -2.87 -11.25 -15.33
C VAL A 511 -4.38 -11.00 -15.24
N GLY A 512 -5.13 -11.30 -16.30
CA GLY A 512 -6.57 -10.99 -16.42
C GLY A 512 -7.57 -12.13 -16.12
N LEU A 513 -7.15 -13.29 -15.61
CA LEU A 513 -8.10 -14.40 -15.32
C LEU A 513 -8.88 -14.15 -14.01
N ALA A 514 -9.84 -13.23 -14.12
CA ALA A 514 -10.78 -12.82 -13.09
C ALA A 514 -12.06 -13.67 -13.03
N HIS A 515 -12.15 -14.78 -13.78
CA HIS A 515 -13.39 -15.56 -13.86
C HIS A 515 -13.29 -16.92 -13.19
N PRO A 516 -13.99 -17.15 -12.05
CA PRO A 516 -14.46 -18.48 -11.77
C PRO A 516 -15.51 -18.80 -12.85
N THR A 517 -15.13 -19.59 -13.84
CA THR A 517 -16.13 -20.22 -14.70
C THR A 517 -17.12 -20.95 -13.80
N ASN A 518 -18.41 -20.70 -14.04
CA ASN A 518 -19.56 -21.29 -13.34
C ASN A 518 -19.51 -22.82 -13.33
N SER A 519 -18.68 -23.41 -12.47
CA SER A 519 -18.68 -24.82 -12.15
C SER A 519 -18.94 -24.95 -10.66
N ALA A 520 -20.23 -24.96 -10.33
CA ALA A 520 -20.77 -25.08 -8.98
C ALA A 520 -20.50 -26.45 -8.32
N ARG A 521 -19.35 -27.10 -8.55
CA ARG A 521 -19.11 -28.47 -8.06
C ARG A 521 -17.77 -28.80 -7.41
N ASP A 522 -16.77 -27.93 -7.40
CA ASP A 522 -15.53 -28.18 -6.64
C ASP A 522 -15.23 -27.04 -5.66
N GLN A 523 -15.98 -27.00 -4.55
CA GLN A 523 -15.71 -26.11 -3.40
C GLN A 523 -14.58 -26.65 -2.49
N SER A 524 -13.76 -27.60 -2.95
CA SER A 524 -12.63 -28.16 -2.17
C SER A 524 -11.24 -27.81 -2.70
N SER A 525 -11.12 -27.09 -3.82
CA SER A 525 -9.83 -26.57 -4.30
C SER A 525 -9.84 -25.05 -4.30
N GLY A 526 -8.88 -24.47 -3.58
CA GLY A 526 -8.77 -23.04 -3.25
C GLY A 526 -9.20 -22.09 -4.36
N ILE A 527 -10.25 -21.31 -4.06
CA ILE A 527 -10.67 -20.15 -4.84
C ILE A 527 -9.47 -19.22 -4.96
N VAL A 528 -8.99 -19.02 -6.19
CA VAL A 528 -7.96 -18.01 -6.51
C VAL A 528 -8.56 -16.64 -6.17
N ARG A 529 -7.91 -15.98 -5.20
CA ARG A 529 -8.38 -14.74 -4.58
C ARG A 529 -7.91 -13.56 -5.42
N ASN A 530 -8.83 -12.91 -6.12
CA ASN A 530 -8.56 -11.74 -6.94
C ASN A 530 -8.77 -10.50 -6.08
N GLU A 531 -7.71 -10.02 -5.45
CA GLU A 531 -7.69 -8.75 -4.69
C GLU A 531 -6.84 -7.75 -5.47
N TRP A 532 -7.30 -6.50 -5.59
CA TRP A 532 -6.58 -5.46 -6.35
C TRP A 532 -5.17 -5.19 -5.81
N ALA A 533 -4.98 -5.18 -4.49
CA ALA A 533 -3.65 -5.02 -3.88
C ALA A 533 -2.67 -6.13 -4.31
N ASN A 534 -3.16 -7.35 -4.57
CA ASN A 534 -2.33 -8.44 -5.12
C ASN A 534 -2.04 -8.23 -6.61
N LEU A 535 -2.90 -7.53 -7.36
CA LEU A 535 -2.68 -7.25 -8.78
C LEU A 535 -1.55 -6.25 -9.00
N ALA A 536 -1.53 -5.12 -8.29
CA ALA A 536 -0.47 -4.12 -8.42
C ALA A 536 0.91 -4.72 -8.10
N VAL A 537 1.03 -5.40 -6.96
CA VAL A 537 2.28 -6.06 -6.55
C VAL A 537 2.69 -7.18 -7.51
N ARG A 538 1.72 -7.87 -8.12
CA ARG A 538 1.98 -8.87 -9.14
C ARG A 538 2.49 -8.26 -10.44
N LEU A 539 1.93 -7.13 -10.88
CA LEU A 539 2.42 -6.39 -12.05
C LEU A 539 3.86 -5.93 -11.82
N GLU A 540 4.17 -5.35 -10.66
CA GLU A 540 5.54 -4.98 -10.28
C GLU A 540 6.49 -6.18 -10.27
N SER A 541 6.03 -7.33 -9.76
CA SER A 541 6.82 -8.56 -9.78
C SER A 541 7.04 -9.09 -11.20
N ILE A 542 6.05 -8.99 -12.09
CA ILE A 542 6.18 -9.37 -13.51
C ILE A 542 7.14 -8.43 -14.22
N LYS A 543 7.01 -7.11 -14.01
CA LYS A 543 7.90 -6.07 -14.55
C LYS A 543 9.35 -6.40 -14.21
N LEU A 544 9.64 -6.63 -12.93
CA LEU A 544 10.99 -6.96 -12.47
C LEU A 544 11.48 -8.34 -12.95
N LEU A 545 10.59 -9.33 -13.06
CA LEU A 545 10.92 -10.65 -13.61
C LEU A 545 11.36 -10.58 -15.07
N LEU A 546 10.65 -9.80 -15.90
CA LEU A 546 11.02 -9.61 -17.31
C LEU A 546 12.37 -8.92 -17.43
N ARG A 547 12.59 -7.87 -16.62
CA ARG A 547 13.80 -7.08 -16.60
C ARG A 547 15.04 -7.90 -16.16
N SER A 548 14.95 -8.54 -15.01
CA SER A 548 16.01 -9.41 -14.47
C SER A 548 16.35 -10.55 -15.41
N LYS A 549 15.35 -11.15 -16.07
CA LYS A 549 15.57 -12.18 -17.09
C LYS A 549 16.37 -11.66 -18.27
N TYR A 550 16.03 -10.46 -18.76
CA TYR A 550 16.74 -9.85 -19.88
C TYR A 550 18.22 -9.60 -19.55
N ILE A 551 18.49 -8.96 -18.41
CA ILE A 551 19.86 -8.70 -17.94
C ILE A 551 20.64 -10.00 -17.72
N HIS A 552 20.00 -11.02 -17.13
CA HIS A 552 20.61 -12.33 -16.97
C HIS A 552 21.02 -12.98 -18.31
N LEU A 553 20.15 -12.89 -19.33
CA LEU A 553 20.44 -13.42 -20.67
C LEU A 553 21.56 -12.64 -21.36
N LEU A 554 21.60 -11.32 -21.21
CA LEU A 554 22.72 -10.48 -21.67
C LEU A 554 24.04 -10.95 -21.06
N HIS A 555 24.08 -11.20 -19.74
CA HIS A 555 25.28 -11.68 -19.07
C HIS A 555 25.77 -13.02 -19.64
N LEU A 556 24.88 -13.98 -19.83
CA LEU A 556 25.21 -15.28 -20.43
C LEU A 556 25.76 -15.13 -21.85
N SER A 557 25.20 -14.21 -22.65
CA SER A 557 25.64 -13.96 -24.02
C SER A 557 26.99 -13.23 -24.13
N SER A 558 27.31 -12.34 -23.18
CA SER A 558 28.58 -11.58 -23.15
C SER A 558 29.84 -12.44 -22.90
N ASN A 559 29.65 -13.66 -22.37
CA ASN A 559 30.72 -14.66 -22.23
C ASN A 559 30.95 -15.48 -23.52
N SER A 560 30.19 -15.22 -24.58
CA SER A 560 30.32 -15.86 -25.89
C SER A 560 30.71 -14.80 -26.95
N PRO A 561 31.90 -14.88 -27.58
CA PRO A 561 32.43 -13.86 -28.49
C PRO A 561 31.70 -13.74 -29.85
N GLN A 562 30.47 -14.26 -29.96
CA GLN A 562 29.70 -14.29 -31.21
C GLN A 562 28.40 -13.46 -31.21
N LEU A 563 27.92 -12.92 -30.08
CA LEU A 563 26.65 -12.18 -30.01
C LEU A 563 26.87 -10.67 -29.83
N HIS A 564 26.94 -9.94 -30.95
CA HIS A 564 27.01 -8.47 -30.92
C HIS A 564 26.13 -7.80 -31.98
N SER A 565 25.13 -8.49 -32.52
CA SER A 565 24.22 -7.90 -33.50
C SER A 565 22.82 -7.64 -32.92
N GLN A 566 22.16 -6.59 -33.41
CA GLN A 566 20.76 -6.28 -33.09
C GLN A 566 19.81 -7.46 -33.39
N ALA A 567 20.18 -8.34 -34.32
CA ALA A 567 19.44 -9.56 -34.64
C ALA A 567 19.46 -10.59 -33.50
N ASP A 568 20.50 -10.60 -32.66
CA ASP A 568 20.61 -11.54 -31.54
C ASP A 568 19.71 -11.12 -30.36
N LEU A 569 19.57 -9.82 -30.12
CA LEU A 569 18.64 -9.26 -29.13
C LEU A 569 17.17 -9.52 -29.51
N GLU A 570 16.83 -9.39 -30.80
CA GLU A 570 15.51 -9.78 -31.31
C GLU A 570 15.24 -11.27 -31.10
N GLN A 571 16.26 -12.12 -31.25
CA GLN A 571 16.11 -13.56 -31.05
C GLN A 571 15.90 -13.91 -29.57
N ILE A 572 16.68 -13.31 -28.66
CA ILE A 572 16.49 -13.44 -27.21
C ILE A 572 15.07 -13.02 -26.81
N SER A 573 14.59 -11.90 -27.37
CA SER A 573 13.24 -11.40 -27.13
C SER A 573 12.17 -12.41 -27.57
N LYS A 574 12.26 -12.93 -28.80
CA LYS A 574 11.33 -13.92 -29.36
C LYS A 574 11.33 -15.24 -28.60
N ASP A 575 12.49 -15.74 -28.21
CA ASP A 575 12.62 -17.08 -27.64
C ASP A 575 12.35 -17.11 -26.12
N HIS A 576 12.58 -15.99 -25.44
CA HIS A 576 12.57 -15.97 -23.97
C HIS A 576 11.61 -14.97 -23.33
N LEU A 577 11.39 -13.79 -23.92
CA LEU A 577 10.53 -12.75 -23.31
C LEU A 577 9.11 -12.81 -23.86
N LEU A 578 8.93 -12.92 -25.18
CA LEU A 578 7.62 -13.01 -25.82
C LEU A 578 6.74 -14.17 -25.29
N PRO A 579 7.27 -15.39 -25.02
CA PRO A 579 6.48 -16.45 -24.41
C PRO A 579 6.03 -16.13 -22.99
N LEU A 580 6.79 -15.32 -22.23
CA LEU A 580 6.37 -14.85 -20.91
C LEU A 580 5.27 -13.80 -21.01
N ILE A 581 5.43 -12.83 -21.93
CA ILE A 581 4.44 -11.78 -22.22
C ILE A 581 3.09 -12.41 -22.55
N HIS A 582 3.03 -13.34 -23.50
CA HIS A 582 1.79 -14.06 -23.85
C HIS A 582 1.21 -14.84 -22.67
N LYS A 583 2.07 -15.42 -21.84
CA LYS A 583 1.64 -16.24 -20.71
C LYS A 583 1.06 -15.40 -19.57
N PHE A 584 1.59 -14.20 -19.38
CA PHE A 584 1.02 -13.22 -18.48
C PHE A 584 -0.19 -12.49 -19.10
N GLN A 585 -0.39 -12.57 -20.42
CA GLN A 585 -1.41 -11.80 -21.13
C GLN A 585 -1.19 -10.29 -20.96
N LEU A 586 0.08 -9.85 -21.01
CA LEU A 586 0.38 -8.43 -20.96
C LEU A 586 -0.04 -7.78 -22.28
N SER A 587 -0.79 -6.71 -22.15
CA SER A 587 -1.15 -5.79 -23.22
C SER A 587 0.06 -4.95 -23.65
N ARG A 588 -0.04 -4.35 -24.84
CA ARG A 588 0.97 -3.40 -25.33
C ARG A 588 1.12 -2.19 -24.43
N SER A 589 0.04 -1.72 -23.83
CA SER A 589 0.02 -0.58 -22.91
C SER A 589 0.74 -0.87 -21.61
N GLU A 590 0.56 -2.07 -21.04
CA GLU A 590 1.31 -2.49 -19.84
C GLU A 590 2.81 -2.54 -20.14
N LEU A 591 3.21 -3.04 -21.32
CA LEU A 591 4.62 -3.05 -21.73
C LEU A 591 5.18 -1.65 -21.97
N ALA A 592 4.39 -0.75 -22.56
CA ALA A 592 4.79 0.65 -22.76
C ALA A 592 4.99 1.35 -21.41
N ARG A 593 4.07 1.13 -20.45
CA ARG A 593 4.22 1.65 -19.09
C ARG A 593 5.45 1.09 -18.39
N PHE A 594 5.69 -0.22 -18.48
CA PHE A 594 6.91 -0.79 -17.89
C PHE A 594 8.16 -0.13 -18.46
N TYR A 595 8.15 0.17 -19.76
CA TYR A 595 9.26 0.87 -20.38
C TYR A 595 9.39 2.32 -19.88
N ASP A 596 8.29 3.07 -19.80
CA ASP A 596 8.26 4.43 -19.28
C ASP A 596 8.74 4.48 -17.81
N ASP A 597 8.33 3.51 -16.98
CA ASP A 597 8.79 3.36 -15.59
C ASP A 597 10.31 3.13 -15.49
N PHE A 598 10.92 2.52 -16.51
CA PHE A 598 12.37 2.27 -16.52
C PHE A 598 13.19 3.43 -17.09
N LEU A 599 12.56 4.37 -17.79
CA LEU A 599 13.27 5.51 -18.35
C LEU A 599 13.95 6.28 -17.22
N ASN A 600 15.24 6.53 -17.40
CA ASN A 600 16.06 7.31 -16.48
C ASN A 600 16.26 6.70 -15.08
N ASP A 601 15.84 5.44 -14.86
CA ASP A 601 16.10 4.76 -13.60
C ASP A 601 17.58 4.28 -13.48
N PRO A 602 18.06 3.92 -12.28
CA PRO A 602 19.47 3.58 -12.06
C PRO A 602 19.94 2.37 -12.87
N VAL A 603 19.10 1.35 -13.05
CA VAL A 603 19.43 0.13 -13.77
C VAL A 603 19.50 0.40 -15.28
N PHE A 604 18.59 1.22 -15.81
CA PHE A 604 18.59 1.67 -17.20
C PHE A 604 19.83 2.50 -17.50
N ILE A 605 20.21 3.40 -16.58
CA ILE A 605 21.41 4.21 -16.72
C ILE A 605 22.67 3.33 -16.68
N LEU A 606 22.79 2.41 -15.71
CA LEU A 606 23.95 1.52 -15.53
C LEU A 606 24.12 0.50 -16.66
N SER A 607 23.01 -0.04 -17.18
CA SER A 607 23.03 -1.00 -18.29
C SER A 607 23.38 -0.34 -19.64
N GLY A 608 23.56 0.98 -19.68
CA GLY A 608 23.86 1.72 -20.91
C GLY A 608 22.66 1.80 -21.85
N SER A 609 21.44 1.82 -21.28
CA SER A 609 20.19 1.90 -22.04
C SER A 609 20.00 0.73 -23.02
N VAL A 610 20.62 -0.43 -22.74
CA VAL A 610 20.51 -1.64 -23.56
C VAL A 610 19.07 -2.20 -23.57
N GLU A 611 18.25 -1.78 -22.61
CA GLU A 611 16.81 -2.08 -22.54
C GLU A 611 15.99 -1.31 -23.59
N GLN A 612 16.42 -0.12 -24.03
CA GLN A 612 15.63 0.72 -24.96
C GLN A 612 15.40 0.06 -26.33
N PRO A 613 16.43 -0.41 -27.06
CA PRO A 613 16.22 -1.11 -28.33
C PRO A 613 15.39 -2.40 -28.20
N LEU A 614 15.41 -3.02 -27.01
CA LEU A 614 14.61 -4.20 -26.71
C LEU A 614 13.12 -3.85 -26.62
N PHE A 615 12.76 -2.85 -25.80
CA PHE A 615 11.36 -2.44 -25.64
C PHE A 615 10.81 -1.88 -26.95
N ASP A 616 11.60 -1.13 -27.71
CA ASP A 616 11.27 -0.72 -29.07
C ASP A 616 10.92 -1.91 -29.97
N SER A 617 11.66 -3.01 -29.85
CA SER A 617 11.42 -4.23 -30.62
C SER A 617 10.15 -4.95 -30.14
N LEU A 618 9.99 -5.14 -28.83
CA LEU A 618 8.81 -5.76 -28.22
C LEU A 618 7.51 -5.02 -28.57
N LEU A 619 7.54 -3.68 -28.54
CA LEU A 619 6.40 -2.83 -28.88
C LEU A 619 6.10 -2.77 -30.39
N ARG A 620 7.02 -3.23 -31.25
CA ARG A 620 6.84 -3.30 -32.73
C ARG A 620 6.50 -4.69 -33.25
N LEU A 621 6.93 -5.75 -32.56
CA LEU A 621 6.97 -7.11 -33.09
C LEU A 621 5.61 -7.83 -33.14
N ASP A 622 4.58 -7.37 -32.44
CA ASP A 622 3.34 -8.14 -32.35
C ASP A 622 2.04 -7.31 -32.41
N PRO A 623 1.35 -7.30 -33.57
CA PRO A 623 0.02 -6.70 -33.72
C PRO A 623 -1.07 -7.39 -32.89
N SER A 624 -0.84 -8.61 -32.39
CA SER A 624 -1.83 -9.32 -31.57
C SER A 624 -1.96 -8.76 -30.14
N LEU A 625 -0.97 -7.98 -29.70
CA LEU A 625 -1.00 -7.23 -28.43
C LEU A 625 -1.99 -6.04 -28.46
N ASP A 626 -2.51 -5.67 -29.64
CA ASP A 626 -3.53 -4.63 -29.79
C ASP A 626 -4.97 -5.20 -29.65
N THR A 627 -5.14 -6.52 -29.44
CA THR A 627 -6.45 -7.20 -29.48
C THR A 627 -6.93 -7.84 -28.16
N SER A 628 -6.18 -7.69 -27.06
CA SER A 628 -6.46 -8.29 -25.76
C SER A 628 -7.12 -7.33 -24.77
#